data_AF-A0A662BYN1-F1
#
_entry.id   AF-A0A662BYN1-F1
#
_cell.length_a   1.000
_cell.length_b   1.000
_cell.length_c   1.000
_cell.angle_alpha   90.00
_cell.angle_beta   90.00
_cell.angle_gamma   90.00
#
_symmetry.space_group_name_H-M   'P 1'
#
loop_
_entity.id
_entity.type
_entity.pdbx_description
1 polymer ?
#
loop_
_entity_poly.entity_id
_entity_poly.type
_entity_poly.pdbx_seq_one_letter_code
_entity_poly.pdbx_strand_id
1 'polypeptide(L)'
;MSEYINNRSKRVENLFAFCIGIINKENGKELIEKHQFSIDQLTPHDVIEVVDKLVKTGIDTDVIKRNIGKILNVFYKPITQYPWQKPQKGHFLYYLMKENRAIEHILDKIKVSLKLINKKSKQNQPFIDDYKEMSENLLKLQDFETHYDKKENILFPYIEKKWEDYRCVQIMWSFHDDIRRKLKELENILQKEEPDLKELNREIAVLFFLIVPIIFREEAIMFSVALESISAKEFAQMNEMSEEIGYVYDIQVEKTDIEAFKQYAEAKSDKNPSEKFLEGIVDLETGALIPEQIKIMLNTLPIDITYVDENDVVRYFSSPKDRFFTRSKAIIGRSVQN
;
A
#
# COMPACT_ATOMS: atom_id res chain seq x y z
N MET A 1 -1.25 -34.08 2.68
CA MET A 1 -1.81 -32.72 2.94
C MET A 1 -1.92 -32.40 4.42
N SER A 2 -2.36 -33.31 5.30
CA SER A 2 -2.46 -33.04 6.75
C SER A 2 -1.11 -32.80 7.44
N GLU A 3 -0.04 -33.53 7.11
CA GLU A 3 1.29 -33.33 7.73
C GLU A 3 1.94 -31.98 7.39
N TYR A 4 1.82 -31.52 6.14
CA TYR A 4 2.34 -30.22 5.71
C TYR A 4 1.57 -29.04 6.35
N ILE A 5 0.24 -29.15 6.46
CA ILE A 5 -0.62 -28.16 7.14
C ILE A 5 -0.30 -28.11 8.64
N ASN A 6 -0.11 -29.28 9.28
CA ASN A 6 0.24 -29.38 10.68
C ASN A 6 1.64 -28.80 10.97
N ASN A 7 2.57 -28.92 10.02
CA ASN A 7 3.92 -28.35 10.14
C ASN A 7 3.94 -26.82 9.98
N ARG A 8 3.14 -26.26 9.06
CA ARG A 8 3.00 -24.78 8.92
C ARG A 8 2.36 -24.16 10.15
N SER A 9 1.20 -24.66 10.59
CA SER A 9 0.50 -24.10 11.75
C SER A 9 1.40 -24.09 13.00
N LYS A 10 2.10 -25.19 13.27
CA LYS A 10 3.08 -25.27 14.37
C LYS A 10 4.24 -24.28 14.21
N ARG A 11 4.75 -24.09 12.99
CA ARG A 11 5.80 -23.10 12.72
C ARG A 11 5.31 -21.68 13.02
N VAL A 12 4.10 -21.32 12.57
CA VAL A 12 3.52 -20.00 12.85
C VAL A 12 3.31 -19.79 14.36
N GLU A 13 2.80 -20.79 15.09
CA GLU A 13 2.67 -20.67 16.56
C GLU A 13 4.02 -20.43 17.26
N ASN A 14 5.07 -21.14 16.83
CA ASN A 14 6.42 -20.93 17.36
C ASN A 14 6.95 -19.52 17.04
N LEU A 15 6.76 -19.05 15.81
CA LEU A 15 7.19 -17.71 15.39
C LEU A 15 6.39 -16.62 16.11
N PHE A 16 5.10 -16.84 16.33
CA PHE A 16 4.25 -15.96 17.11
C PHE A 16 4.72 -15.88 18.57
N ALA A 17 5.02 -17.01 19.21
CA ALA A 17 5.59 -17.04 20.55
C ALA A 17 6.94 -16.30 20.64
N PHE A 18 7.80 -16.46 19.62
CA PHE A 18 9.04 -15.69 19.49
C PHE A 18 8.76 -14.17 19.45
N CYS A 19 7.82 -13.72 18.61
CA CYS A 19 7.46 -12.32 18.50
C CYS A 19 6.91 -11.74 19.82
N ILE A 20 6.06 -12.49 20.51
CA ILE A 20 5.55 -12.11 21.84
C ILE A 20 6.70 -11.98 22.85
N GLY A 21 7.64 -12.92 22.87
CA GLY A 21 8.81 -12.85 23.75
C GLY A 21 9.66 -11.59 23.49
N ILE A 22 9.88 -11.23 22.23
CA ILE A 22 10.59 -9.99 21.86
C ILE A 22 9.82 -8.75 22.34
N ILE A 23 8.49 -8.72 22.16
CA ILE A 23 7.63 -7.62 22.64
C ILE A 23 7.68 -7.49 24.16
N ASN A 24 7.71 -8.62 24.88
CA ASN A 24 7.83 -8.70 26.34
C ASN A 24 9.25 -8.43 26.86
N LYS A 25 10.21 -8.15 25.97
CA LYS A 25 11.62 -7.87 26.30
C LYS A 25 12.33 -9.05 26.98
N GLU A 26 11.95 -10.28 26.65
CA GLU A 26 12.67 -11.48 27.08
C GLU A 26 14.07 -11.55 26.43
N ASN A 27 14.91 -12.48 26.87
CA ASN A 27 16.27 -12.63 26.35
C ASN A 27 16.24 -13.06 24.87
N GLY A 28 16.62 -12.14 23.98
CA GLY A 28 16.61 -12.38 22.53
C GLY A 28 17.46 -13.57 22.08
N LYS A 29 18.60 -13.85 22.74
CA LYS A 29 19.46 -14.98 22.38
C LYS A 29 18.77 -16.31 22.70
N GLU A 30 18.19 -16.43 23.88
CA GLU A 30 17.46 -17.63 24.31
C GLU A 30 16.22 -17.86 23.44
N LEU A 31 15.50 -16.78 23.07
CA LEU A 31 14.38 -16.85 22.14
C LEU A 31 14.81 -17.35 20.76
N ILE A 32 15.90 -16.82 20.21
CA ILE A 32 16.43 -17.28 18.91
C ILE A 32 16.78 -18.77 18.99
N GLU A 33 17.56 -19.18 20.00
CA GLU A 33 17.95 -20.59 20.19
C GLU A 33 16.73 -21.52 20.32
N LYS A 34 15.72 -21.11 21.09
CA LYS A 34 14.48 -21.86 21.30
C LYS A 34 13.65 -22.02 20.03
N HIS A 35 13.60 -20.99 19.18
CA HIS A 35 12.74 -20.94 18.00
C HIS A 35 13.50 -21.12 16.67
N GLN A 36 14.80 -21.43 16.73
CA GLN A 36 15.73 -21.46 15.59
C GLN A 36 15.20 -22.27 14.40
N PHE A 37 14.69 -23.48 14.64
CA PHE A 37 14.16 -24.33 13.58
C PHE A 37 12.99 -23.68 12.81
N SER A 38 12.10 -23.00 13.52
CA SER A 38 10.98 -22.29 12.91
C SER A 38 11.41 -21.02 12.19
N ILE A 39 12.44 -20.33 12.71
CA ILE A 39 13.06 -19.16 12.08
C ILE A 39 13.73 -19.58 10.76
N ASP A 40 14.53 -20.64 10.75
CA ASP A 40 15.27 -21.07 9.55
C ASP A 40 14.37 -21.52 8.39
N GLN A 41 13.13 -21.93 8.68
CA GLN A 41 12.15 -22.37 7.67
C GLN A 41 11.05 -21.35 7.39
N LEU A 42 11.15 -20.15 7.96
CA LEU A 42 10.16 -19.10 7.81
C LEU A 42 10.02 -18.68 6.34
N THR A 43 8.78 -18.44 5.92
CA THR A 43 8.47 -17.82 4.62
C THR A 43 7.79 -16.46 4.81
N PRO A 44 7.73 -15.61 3.77
CA PRO A 44 6.93 -14.38 3.78
C PRO A 44 5.49 -14.57 4.27
N HIS A 45 4.82 -15.65 3.85
CA HIS A 45 3.46 -16.00 4.30
C HIS A 45 3.37 -16.19 5.81
N ASP A 46 4.39 -16.79 6.43
CA ASP A 46 4.40 -16.95 7.89
C ASP A 46 4.52 -15.60 8.60
N VAL A 47 5.24 -14.63 8.00
CA VAL A 47 5.35 -13.28 8.56
C VAL A 47 3.99 -12.57 8.53
N ILE A 48 3.28 -12.65 7.41
CA ILE A 48 1.92 -12.09 7.27
C ILE A 48 1.00 -12.68 8.35
N GLU A 49 0.95 -14.01 8.48
CA GLU A 49 0.10 -14.69 9.45
C GLU A 49 0.47 -14.35 10.91
N VAL A 50 1.77 -14.27 11.23
CA VAL A 50 2.23 -13.90 12.57
C VAL A 50 1.85 -12.45 12.92
N VAL A 51 2.01 -11.52 11.97
CA VAL A 51 1.60 -10.12 12.20
C VAL A 51 0.09 -10.02 12.39
N ASP A 52 -0.70 -10.76 11.61
CA ASP A 52 -2.15 -10.82 11.79
C ASP A 52 -2.54 -11.34 13.18
N LYS A 53 -1.88 -12.40 13.66
CA LYS A 53 -2.07 -12.93 15.02
C LYS A 53 -1.71 -11.89 16.09
N LEU A 54 -0.59 -11.18 15.94
CA LEU A 54 -0.19 -10.12 16.88
C LEU A 54 -1.26 -9.04 17.00
N VAL A 55 -1.80 -8.56 15.88
CA VAL A 55 -2.90 -7.59 15.89
C VAL A 55 -4.14 -8.17 16.57
N LYS A 56 -4.53 -9.41 16.23
CA LYS A 56 -5.72 -10.07 16.80
C LYS A 56 -5.68 -10.23 18.32
N THR A 57 -4.49 -10.23 18.92
CA THR A 57 -4.35 -10.28 20.39
C THR A 57 -4.70 -8.96 21.09
N GLY A 58 -4.92 -7.89 20.33
CA GLY A 58 -5.21 -6.55 20.87
C GLY A 58 -3.96 -5.78 21.31
N ILE A 59 -2.75 -6.25 20.94
CA ILE A 59 -1.53 -5.46 21.14
C ILE A 59 -1.62 -4.19 20.29
N ASP A 60 -1.34 -3.07 20.94
CA ASP A 60 -1.32 -1.75 20.31
C ASP A 60 -0.38 -1.69 19.09
N THR A 61 -0.86 -1.06 18.02
CA THR A 61 -0.14 -0.96 16.74
C THR A 61 1.25 -0.34 16.91
N ASP A 62 1.41 0.68 17.77
CA ASP A 62 2.72 1.29 17.99
C ASP A 62 3.66 0.36 18.77
N VAL A 63 3.14 -0.50 19.65
CA VAL A 63 3.94 -1.55 20.31
C VAL A 63 4.46 -2.54 19.26
N ILE A 64 3.62 -2.97 18.31
CA ILE A 64 4.03 -3.85 17.21
C ILE A 64 5.09 -3.16 16.36
N LYS A 65 4.83 -1.93 15.89
CA LYS A 65 5.76 -1.15 15.06
C LYS A 65 7.14 -1.00 15.69
N ARG A 66 7.21 -0.69 16.99
CA ARG A 66 8.49 -0.51 17.71
C ARG A 66 9.34 -1.79 17.77
N ASN A 67 8.72 -2.97 17.68
CA ASN A 67 9.41 -4.25 17.80
C ASN A 67 9.62 -4.96 16.46
N ILE A 68 8.81 -4.66 15.44
CA ILE A 68 8.85 -5.37 14.15
C ILE A 68 10.22 -5.28 13.47
N GLY A 69 10.94 -4.16 13.62
CA GLY A 69 12.30 -4.02 13.09
C GLY A 69 13.27 -5.05 13.68
N LYS A 70 13.23 -5.28 15.00
CA LYS A 70 14.07 -6.28 15.67
C LYS A 70 13.71 -7.70 15.25
N ILE A 71 12.41 -7.98 15.16
CA ILE A 71 11.88 -9.27 14.72
C ILE A 71 12.34 -9.57 13.28
N LEU A 72 12.14 -8.63 12.36
CA LEU A 72 12.51 -8.79 10.95
C LEU A 72 14.02 -8.87 10.74
N ASN A 73 14.84 -8.25 11.60
CA ASN A 73 16.29 -8.44 11.55
C ASN A 73 16.69 -9.90 11.81
N VAL A 74 15.98 -10.60 12.70
CA VAL A 74 16.21 -12.03 12.94
C VAL A 74 15.69 -12.87 11.76
N PHE A 75 14.55 -12.48 11.18
CA PHE A 75 13.95 -13.16 10.03
C PHE A 75 14.59 -12.80 8.67
N TYR A 76 15.57 -11.90 8.65
CA TYR A 76 16.09 -11.32 7.41
C TYR A 76 16.63 -12.37 6.44
N LYS A 77 17.42 -13.33 6.94
CA LYS A 77 18.06 -14.37 6.12
C LYS A 77 17.02 -15.27 5.42
N PRO A 78 16.08 -15.93 6.10
CA PRO A 78 15.09 -16.78 5.44
C PRO A 78 14.18 -15.99 4.48
N ILE A 79 13.77 -14.76 4.84
CA ILE A 79 12.96 -13.90 3.96
C ILE A 79 13.70 -13.56 2.66
N THR A 80 14.97 -13.17 2.74
CA THR A 80 15.76 -12.80 1.55
C THR A 80 16.14 -14.00 0.68
N GLN A 81 16.17 -15.21 1.26
CA GLN A 81 16.43 -16.46 0.55
C GLN A 81 15.16 -17.09 -0.04
N TYR A 82 13.98 -16.57 0.28
CA TYR A 82 12.72 -17.08 -0.25
C TYR A 82 12.68 -16.91 -1.78
N PRO A 83 12.49 -17.99 -2.55
CA PRO A 83 12.48 -17.91 -4.00
C PRO A 83 11.15 -17.31 -4.47
N TRP A 84 11.22 -16.21 -5.21
CA TRP A 84 10.06 -15.64 -5.89
C TRP A 84 10.49 -15.06 -7.24
N GLN A 85 9.56 -15.09 -8.20
CA GLN A 85 9.80 -14.55 -9.53
C GLN A 85 9.48 -13.06 -9.52
N LYS A 86 10.51 -12.21 -9.61
CA LYS A 86 10.32 -10.77 -9.67
C LYS A 86 9.44 -10.38 -10.87
N PRO A 87 8.54 -9.40 -10.70
CA PRO A 87 7.64 -8.97 -11.76
C PRO A 87 8.43 -8.37 -12.93
N GLN A 88 7.94 -8.60 -14.15
CA GLN A 88 8.56 -8.07 -15.36
C GLN A 88 8.03 -6.66 -15.68
N LYS A 89 8.64 -6.00 -16.68
CA LYS A 89 8.11 -4.76 -17.25
C LYS A 89 6.63 -4.92 -17.63
N GLY A 90 5.86 -3.84 -17.51
CA GLY A 90 4.41 -3.86 -17.73
C GLY A 90 3.61 -4.34 -16.52
N HIS A 91 4.23 -4.93 -15.50
CA HIS A 91 3.53 -5.38 -14.29
C HIS A 91 3.40 -4.25 -13.25
N PHE A 92 2.26 -4.11 -12.59
CA PHE A 92 2.01 -3.09 -11.55
C PHE A 92 3.12 -3.02 -10.47
N LEU A 93 3.40 -4.16 -9.82
CA LEU A 93 4.47 -4.25 -8.82
C LEU A 93 5.88 -3.95 -9.36
N TYR A 94 6.15 -4.13 -10.65
CA TYR A 94 7.44 -3.74 -11.23
C TYR A 94 7.64 -2.23 -11.16
N TYR A 95 6.61 -1.44 -11.43
CA TYR A 95 6.69 0.02 -11.34
C TYR A 95 6.80 0.50 -9.89
N LEU A 96 6.08 -0.12 -8.94
CA LEU A 96 6.30 0.16 -7.51
C LEU A 96 7.75 -0.14 -7.07
N MET A 97 8.34 -1.24 -7.54
CA MET A 97 9.75 -1.55 -7.27
C MET A 97 10.71 -0.54 -7.92
N LYS A 98 10.38 0.01 -9.09
CA LYS A 98 11.15 1.09 -9.72
C LYS A 98 11.08 2.38 -8.92
N GLU A 99 9.93 2.72 -8.36
CA GLU A 99 9.74 3.85 -7.43
C GLU A 99 10.59 3.66 -6.17
N ASN A 100 10.64 2.45 -5.62
CA ASN A 100 11.52 2.10 -4.51
C ASN A 100 13.01 2.32 -4.83
N ARG A 101 13.46 1.95 -6.04
CA ARG A 101 14.85 2.23 -6.45
C ARG A 101 15.11 3.73 -6.60
N ALA A 102 14.13 4.50 -7.10
CA ALA A 102 14.28 5.94 -7.25
C ALA A 102 14.41 6.66 -5.90
N ILE A 103 13.58 6.30 -4.91
CA ILE A 103 13.69 6.89 -3.57
C ILE A 103 15.02 6.54 -2.88
N GLU A 104 15.54 5.31 -3.05
CA GLU A 104 16.88 4.96 -2.53
C GLU A 104 17.97 5.87 -3.11
N HIS A 105 17.91 6.18 -4.41
CA HIS A 105 18.87 7.09 -5.03
C HIS A 105 18.76 8.52 -4.48
N ILE A 106 17.55 8.99 -4.15
CA ILE A 106 17.35 10.29 -3.50
C ILE A 106 17.95 10.27 -2.08
N LEU A 107 17.71 9.21 -1.31
CA LEU A 107 18.29 9.02 0.01
C LEU A 107 19.84 8.99 -0.05
N ASP A 108 20.43 8.32 -1.04
CA ASP A 108 21.88 8.32 -1.22
C ASP A 108 22.44 9.72 -1.51
N LYS A 109 21.76 10.52 -2.33
CA LYS A 109 22.14 11.93 -2.57
C LYS A 109 22.09 12.75 -1.29
N ILE A 110 20.99 12.65 -0.52
CA ILE A 110 20.85 13.32 0.78
C ILE A 110 22.00 12.93 1.71
N LYS A 111 22.35 11.64 1.77
CA LYS A 111 23.45 11.14 2.60
C LYS A 111 24.80 11.70 2.17
N VAL A 112 25.05 11.88 0.88
CA VAL A 112 26.28 12.50 0.36
C VAL A 112 26.34 13.98 0.77
N SER A 113 25.28 14.75 0.49
CA SER A 113 25.23 16.17 0.84
C SER A 113 25.35 16.38 2.35
N LEU A 114 24.66 15.57 3.17
CA LEU A 114 24.73 15.65 4.63
C LEU A 114 26.14 15.38 5.18
N LYS A 115 26.89 14.44 4.58
CA LYS A 115 28.29 14.21 4.94
C LYS A 115 29.18 15.40 4.60
N LEU A 116 28.97 16.05 3.46
CA LEU A 116 29.71 17.23 3.04
C LEU A 116 29.42 18.42 3.96
N ILE A 117 28.15 18.67 4.28
CA ILE A 117 27.72 19.70 5.24
C ILE A 117 28.41 19.50 6.58
N ASN A 118 28.35 18.29 7.14
CA ASN A 118 28.96 17.98 8.44
C ASN A 118 30.49 18.14 8.43
N LYS A 119 31.16 17.79 7.32
CA LYS A 119 32.60 17.97 7.17
C LYS A 119 32.97 19.46 7.09
N LYS A 120 32.31 20.21 6.21
CA LYS A 120 32.56 21.64 5.97
C LYS A 120 32.24 22.47 7.22
N SER A 121 31.13 22.17 7.91
CA SER A 121 30.75 22.79 9.19
C SER A 121 31.86 22.66 10.24
N LYS A 122 32.43 21.46 10.43
CA LYS A 122 33.57 21.24 11.37
C LYS A 122 34.83 22.00 10.98
N GLN A 123 34.99 22.33 9.70
CA GLN A 123 36.14 23.05 9.15
C GLN A 123 35.88 24.55 9.02
N ASN A 124 34.74 25.06 9.49
CA ASN A 124 34.28 26.44 9.29
C ASN A 124 34.29 26.87 7.80
N GLN A 125 33.98 25.93 6.90
CA GLN A 125 33.86 26.17 5.47
C GLN A 125 32.39 26.40 5.08
N PRO A 126 32.10 27.25 4.08
CA PRO A 126 30.74 27.45 3.58
C PRO A 126 30.21 26.16 2.93
N PHE A 127 28.94 25.83 3.20
CA PHE A 127 28.26 24.62 2.73
C PHE A 127 26.87 24.92 2.12
N ILE A 128 26.63 26.16 1.69
CA ILE A 128 25.31 26.61 1.24
C ILE A 128 24.79 25.81 0.04
N ASP A 129 25.67 25.45 -0.90
CA ASP A 129 25.29 24.64 -2.07
C ASP A 129 24.92 23.21 -1.67
N ASP A 130 25.70 22.58 -0.78
CA ASP A 130 25.41 21.22 -0.28
C ASP A 130 24.09 21.21 0.52
N TYR A 131 23.84 22.28 1.30
CA TYR A 131 22.60 22.45 2.05
C TYR A 131 21.40 22.61 1.12
N LYS A 132 21.53 23.42 0.06
CA LYS A 132 20.49 23.60 -0.94
C LYS A 132 20.18 22.28 -1.66
N GLU A 133 21.20 21.55 -2.11
CA GLU A 133 21.02 20.24 -2.77
C GLU A 133 20.34 19.23 -1.83
N MET A 134 20.78 19.15 -0.57
CA MET A 134 20.15 18.29 0.44
C MET A 134 18.67 18.66 0.63
N SER A 135 18.37 19.95 0.74
CA SER A 135 17.01 20.46 0.97
C SER A 135 16.10 20.15 -0.21
N GLU A 136 16.57 20.37 -1.44
CA GLU A 136 15.84 20.02 -2.67
C GLU A 136 15.54 18.52 -2.73
N ASN A 137 16.51 17.67 -2.38
CA ASN A 137 16.28 16.22 -2.36
C ASN A 137 15.34 15.79 -1.23
N LEU A 138 15.37 16.44 -0.06
CA LEU A 138 14.40 16.18 1.02
C LEU A 138 12.98 16.55 0.61
N LEU A 139 12.81 17.70 -0.05
CA LEU A 139 11.49 18.12 -0.56
C LEU A 139 10.98 17.14 -1.63
N LYS A 140 11.85 16.66 -2.51
CA LYS A 140 11.50 15.60 -3.49
C LYS A 140 11.00 14.30 -2.85
N LEU A 141 11.36 13.99 -1.60
CA LEU A 141 10.81 12.80 -0.93
C LEU A 141 9.30 12.89 -0.70
N GLN A 142 8.71 14.09 -0.72
CA GLN A 142 7.26 14.28 -0.61
C GLN A 142 6.50 13.71 -1.81
N ASP A 143 7.12 13.73 -3.00
CA ASP A 143 6.50 13.17 -4.22
C ASP A 143 6.23 11.66 -4.06
N PHE A 144 6.92 10.97 -3.15
CA PHE A 144 6.69 9.56 -2.86
C PHE A 144 5.29 9.27 -2.29
N GLU A 145 4.51 10.29 -1.92
CA GLU A 145 3.11 10.14 -1.55
C GLU A 145 2.30 9.39 -2.62
N THR A 146 2.53 9.70 -3.90
CA THR A 146 1.85 9.01 -5.02
C THR A 146 2.20 7.51 -5.11
N HIS A 147 3.34 7.09 -4.55
CA HIS A 147 3.64 5.66 -4.39
C HIS A 147 2.76 5.03 -3.29
N TYR A 148 2.57 5.73 -2.16
CA TYR A 148 1.66 5.30 -1.11
C TYR A 148 0.20 5.30 -1.57
N ASP A 149 -0.24 6.28 -2.35
CA ASP A 149 -1.60 6.32 -2.91
C ASP A 149 -1.91 5.08 -3.74
N LYS A 150 -0.99 4.66 -4.63
CA LYS A 150 -1.15 3.42 -5.40
C LYS A 150 -1.25 2.19 -4.49
N LYS A 151 -0.54 2.17 -3.37
CA LYS A 151 -0.61 1.05 -2.44
C LYS A 151 -1.90 1.06 -1.63
N GLU A 152 -2.23 2.19 -1.02
CA GLU A 152 -3.36 2.37 -0.11
C GLU A 152 -4.71 2.29 -0.83
N ASN A 153 -4.81 2.84 -2.04
CA ASN A 153 -6.08 2.93 -2.77
C ASN A 153 -6.25 1.83 -3.84
N ILE A 154 -5.16 1.17 -4.28
CA ILE A 154 -5.23 0.10 -5.29
C ILE A 154 -4.78 -1.24 -4.73
N LEU A 155 -3.52 -1.39 -4.30
CA LEU A 155 -2.99 -2.71 -3.92
C LEU A 155 -3.65 -3.28 -2.65
N PHE A 156 -3.78 -2.47 -1.61
CA PHE A 156 -4.27 -2.89 -0.29
C PHE A 156 -5.71 -3.40 -0.34
N PRO A 157 -6.68 -2.76 -1.05
CA PRO A 157 -8.02 -3.30 -1.21
C PRO A 157 -8.06 -4.71 -1.84
N TYR A 158 -7.14 -5.03 -2.75
CA TYR A 158 -7.07 -6.38 -3.33
C TYR A 158 -6.43 -7.37 -2.35
N ILE A 159 -5.39 -6.96 -1.62
CA ILE A 159 -4.81 -7.77 -0.53
C ILE A 159 -5.89 -8.13 0.50
N GLU A 160 -6.66 -7.15 0.97
CA GLU A 160 -7.73 -7.37 1.98
C GLU A 160 -8.83 -8.30 1.48
N LYS A 161 -9.10 -8.32 0.18
CA LYS A 161 -10.04 -9.27 -0.44
C LYS A 161 -9.47 -10.68 -0.58
N LYS A 162 -8.15 -10.83 -0.73
CA LYS A 162 -7.49 -12.11 -1.06
C LYS A 162 -6.90 -12.83 0.13
N TRP A 163 -6.42 -12.11 1.13
CA TRP A 163 -5.72 -12.68 2.27
C TRP A 163 -6.67 -12.75 3.46
N GLU A 164 -6.71 -13.87 4.17
CA GLU A 164 -7.49 -13.97 5.41
C GLU A 164 -6.80 -13.26 6.59
N ASP A 165 -5.48 -13.11 6.46
CA ASP A 165 -4.50 -12.56 7.39
C ASP A 165 -3.98 -11.17 6.97
N TYR A 166 -4.84 -10.37 6.31
CA TYR A 166 -4.49 -9.06 5.75
C TYR A 166 -4.11 -7.97 6.76
N ARG A 167 -4.21 -8.19 8.09
CA ARG A 167 -4.02 -7.15 9.12
C ARG A 167 -2.62 -6.52 9.13
N CYS A 168 -1.65 -7.09 8.44
CA CYS A 168 -0.37 -6.43 8.17
C CYS A 168 -0.51 -5.13 7.36
N VAL A 169 -1.57 -4.99 6.55
CA VAL A 169 -1.87 -3.79 5.76
C VAL A 169 -2.00 -2.57 6.65
N GLN A 170 -2.75 -2.65 7.75
CA GLN A 170 -2.90 -1.53 8.68
C GLN A 170 -1.56 -1.13 9.34
N ILE A 171 -0.67 -2.08 9.54
CA ILE A 171 0.66 -1.82 10.09
C ILE A 171 1.50 -1.06 9.06
N MET A 172 1.45 -1.47 7.79
CA MET A 172 2.12 -0.76 6.69
C MET A 172 1.59 0.66 6.52
N TRP A 173 0.27 0.84 6.55
CA TRP A 173 -0.37 2.17 6.52
C TRP A 173 0.15 3.05 7.66
N SER A 174 0.19 2.52 8.89
CA SER A 174 0.67 3.27 10.04
C SER A 174 2.15 3.66 9.96
N PHE A 175 2.96 2.99 9.14
CA PHE A 175 4.32 3.42 8.83
C PHE A 175 4.36 4.53 7.78
N HIS A 176 3.47 4.50 6.78
CA HIS A 176 3.36 5.61 5.83
C HIS A 176 2.99 6.90 6.57
N ASP A 177 2.07 6.84 7.55
CA ASP A 177 1.70 7.99 8.38
C ASP A 177 2.88 8.55 9.20
N ASP A 178 3.74 7.67 9.72
CA ASP A 178 4.96 8.09 10.43
C ASP A 178 5.93 8.81 9.47
N ILE A 179 6.06 8.31 8.24
CA ILE A 179 6.91 8.92 7.20
C ILE A 179 6.36 10.29 6.78
N ARG A 180 5.07 10.39 6.48
CA ARG A 180 4.38 11.65 6.15
C ARG A 180 4.60 12.71 7.23
N ARG A 181 4.42 12.32 8.50
CA ARG A 181 4.67 13.22 9.64
C ARG A 181 6.12 13.66 9.71
N LYS A 182 7.07 12.73 9.52
CA LYS A 182 8.50 13.05 9.56
C LYS A 182 8.92 13.99 8.43
N LEU A 183 8.39 13.80 7.22
CA LEU A 183 8.65 14.69 6.08
C LEU A 183 8.15 16.10 6.36
N LYS A 184 6.95 16.24 6.94
CA LYS A 184 6.40 17.55 7.34
C LYS A 184 7.21 18.23 8.43
N GLU A 185 7.67 17.48 9.43
CA GLU A 185 8.55 18.00 10.49
C GLU A 185 9.89 18.49 9.92
N LEU A 186 10.48 17.75 8.98
CA LEU A 186 11.70 18.15 8.28
C LEU A 186 11.48 19.39 7.43
N GLU A 187 10.38 19.48 6.69
CA GLU A 187 10.03 20.69 5.93
C GLU A 187 10.00 21.93 6.83
N ASN A 188 9.36 21.84 8.00
CA ASN A 188 9.34 22.95 8.97
C ASN A 188 10.73 23.33 9.48
N ILE A 189 11.65 22.35 9.64
CA ILE A 189 13.04 22.63 10.03
C ILE A 189 13.77 23.38 8.91
N LEU A 190 13.56 22.99 7.64
CA LEU A 190 14.18 23.60 6.48
C LEU A 190 13.70 25.04 6.22
N GLN A 191 12.50 25.40 6.70
CA GLN A 191 11.94 26.76 6.58
C GLN A 191 12.50 27.76 7.60
N LYS A 192 13.26 27.31 8.62
CA LYS A 192 13.89 28.21 9.61
C LYS A 192 15.04 28.99 8.94
N GLU A 193 15.22 30.27 9.31
CA GLU A 193 16.34 31.10 8.80
C GLU A 193 17.72 30.50 9.15
N GLU A 194 17.85 29.97 10.37
CA GLU A 194 19.03 29.26 10.84
C GLU A 194 18.65 27.90 11.45
N PRO A 195 18.60 26.84 10.64
CA PRO A 195 18.27 25.49 11.09
C PRO A 195 19.39 24.90 11.97
N ASP A 196 19.03 24.27 13.10
CA ASP A 196 19.99 23.52 13.91
C ASP A 196 20.44 22.26 13.16
N LEU A 197 21.71 22.24 12.73
CA LEU A 197 22.30 21.10 12.03
C LEU A 197 22.25 19.81 12.86
N LYS A 198 22.32 19.86 14.20
CA LYS A 198 22.22 18.65 15.03
C LYS A 198 20.81 18.08 15.01
N GLU A 199 19.80 18.94 15.15
CA GLU A 199 18.39 18.59 15.00
C GLU A 199 18.15 17.97 13.62
N LEU A 200 18.56 18.67 12.56
CA LEU A 200 18.40 18.22 11.17
C LEU A 200 19.04 16.85 10.91
N ASN A 201 20.29 16.64 11.35
CA ASN A 201 20.96 15.35 11.23
C ASN A 201 20.19 14.22 11.91
N ARG A 202 19.67 14.48 13.13
CA ARG A 202 18.89 13.50 13.88
C ARG A 202 17.60 13.15 13.14
N GLU A 203 16.85 14.15 12.69
CA GLU A 203 15.57 13.94 12.03
C GLU A 203 15.73 13.25 10.66
N ILE A 204 16.76 13.59 9.89
CA ILE A 204 17.10 12.87 8.65
C ILE A 204 17.46 11.42 8.94
N ALA A 205 18.25 11.15 9.99
CA ALA A 205 18.58 9.78 10.35
C ALA A 205 17.32 8.97 10.70
N VAL A 206 16.39 9.56 11.46
CA VAL A 206 15.10 8.92 11.77
C VAL A 206 14.31 8.65 10.49
N LEU A 207 14.24 9.59 9.55
CA LEU A 207 13.57 9.39 8.26
C LEU A 207 14.13 8.19 7.49
N PHE A 208 15.46 8.04 7.44
CA PHE A 208 16.10 6.88 6.79
C PHE A 208 15.71 5.56 7.46
N PHE A 209 15.63 5.55 8.80
CA PHE A 209 15.18 4.37 9.55
C PHE A 209 13.69 4.05 9.36
N LEU A 210 12.88 5.00 8.87
CA LEU A 210 11.49 4.76 8.51
C LEU A 210 11.35 4.26 7.06
N ILE A 211 11.97 4.93 6.09
CA ILE A 211 11.78 4.63 4.65
C ILE A 211 12.47 3.33 4.24
N VAL A 212 13.76 3.15 4.58
CA VAL A 212 14.55 2.01 4.05
C VAL A 212 13.96 0.65 4.43
N PRO A 213 13.50 0.42 5.68
CA PRO A 213 12.86 -0.85 6.03
C PRO A 213 11.54 -1.09 5.32
N ILE A 214 10.81 -0.05 4.91
CA ILE A 214 9.53 -0.19 4.23
C ILE A 214 9.71 -0.80 2.85
N ILE A 215 10.73 -0.38 2.10
CA ILE A 215 11.10 -0.97 0.82
C ILE A 215 11.36 -2.48 0.94
N PHE A 216 12.11 -2.90 1.97
CA PHE A 216 12.35 -4.32 2.22
C PHE A 216 11.05 -5.08 2.53
N ARG A 217 10.18 -4.50 3.38
CA ARG A 217 8.91 -5.14 3.77
C ARG A 217 7.95 -5.27 2.60
N GLU A 218 7.91 -4.26 1.73
CA GLU A 218 7.14 -4.30 0.50
C GLU A 218 7.66 -5.40 -0.42
N GLU A 219 8.92 -5.33 -0.85
CA GLU A 219 9.42 -6.22 -1.89
C GLU A 219 9.57 -7.67 -1.41
N ALA A 220 10.18 -7.87 -0.24
CA ALA A 220 10.56 -9.20 0.21
C ALA A 220 9.41 -9.96 0.88
N ILE A 221 8.41 -9.24 1.41
CA ILE A 221 7.30 -9.84 2.15
C ILE A 221 5.97 -9.63 1.43
N MET A 222 5.53 -8.38 1.25
CA MET A 222 4.18 -8.11 0.77
C MET A 222 4.01 -8.42 -0.73
N PHE A 223 4.95 -8.01 -1.58
CA PHE A 223 4.89 -8.20 -3.03
C PHE A 223 5.12 -9.65 -3.43
N SER A 224 6.00 -10.36 -2.72
CA SER A 224 6.22 -11.80 -2.93
C SER A 224 4.94 -12.59 -2.66
N VAL A 225 4.24 -12.32 -1.54
CA VAL A 225 2.95 -12.95 -1.22
C VAL A 225 1.84 -12.48 -2.18
N ALA A 226 1.83 -11.20 -2.58
CA ALA A 226 0.82 -10.65 -3.49
C ALA A 226 0.88 -11.30 -4.87
N LEU A 227 2.08 -11.55 -5.41
CA LEU A 227 2.23 -12.24 -6.70
C LEU A 227 1.73 -13.68 -6.70
N GLU A 228 1.74 -14.34 -5.54
CA GLU A 228 1.26 -15.72 -5.40
C GLU A 228 -0.26 -15.81 -5.19
N SER A 229 -0.91 -14.70 -4.86
CA SER A 229 -2.32 -14.67 -4.41
C SER A 229 -3.24 -13.81 -5.30
N ILE A 230 -2.71 -12.78 -5.95
CA ILE A 230 -3.45 -11.89 -6.84
C ILE A 230 -3.22 -12.34 -8.29
N SER A 231 -4.29 -12.39 -9.08
CA SER A 231 -4.21 -12.87 -10.45
C SER A 231 -3.59 -11.84 -11.40
N ALA A 232 -3.07 -12.32 -12.54
CA ALA A 232 -2.54 -11.43 -13.58
C ALA A 232 -3.60 -10.45 -14.12
N LYS A 233 -4.87 -10.87 -14.22
CA LYS A 233 -5.99 -10.01 -14.63
C LYS A 233 -6.19 -8.86 -13.65
N GLU A 234 -6.17 -9.15 -12.35
CA GLU A 234 -6.30 -8.13 -11.32
C GLU A 234 -5.11 -7.16 -11.34
N PHE A 235 -3.87 -7.65 -11.53
CA PHE A 235 -2.71 -6.76 -11.72
C PHE A 235 -2.80 -5.90 -12.99
N ALA A 236 -3.42 -6.38 -14.06
CA ALA A 236 -3.64 -5.58 -15.26
C ALA A 236 -4.63 -4.44 -14.98
N GLN A 237 -5.71 -4.70 -14.24
CA GLN A 237 -6.63 -3.65 -13.76
C GLN A 237 -5.92 -2.63 -12.86
N MET A 238 -5.00 -3.09 -12.00
CA MET A 238 -4.19 -2.19 -11.16
C MET A 238 -3.32 -1.25 -11.98
N ASN A 239 -2.78 -1.70 -13.11
CA ASN A 239 -2.04 -0.81 -14.01
C ASN A 239 -2.94 0.30 -14.56
N GLU A 240 -4.14 -0.05 -15.04
CA GLU A 240 -5.10 0.93 -15.57
C GLU A 240 -5.45 1.98 -14.53
N MET A 241 -5.78 1.56 -13.30
CA MET A 241 -6.03 2.49 -12.18
C MET A 241 -4.78 3.32 -11.80
N SER A 242 -3.58 2.77 -11.96
CA SER A 242 -2.34 3.48 -11.64
C SER A 242 -2.01 4.59 -12.62
N GLU A 243 -2.51 4.55 -13.86
CA GLU A 243 -2.33 5.64 -14.82
C GLU A 243 -3.06 6.92 -14.37
N GLU A 244 -4.21 6.79 -13.70
CA GLU A 244 -4.97 7.93 -13.17
C GLU A 244 -4.26 8.60 -11.98
N ILE A 245 -3.62 7.80 -11.12
CA ILE A 245 -2.84 8.29 -9.96
C ILE A 245 -1.48 8.86 -10.41
N GLY A 246 -0.85 8.21 -11.39
CA GLY A 246 0.46 8.58 -11.91
C GLY A 246 1.65 7.87 -11.24
N TYR A 247 2.84 8.19 -11.75
CA TYR A 247 4.12 7.60 -11.33
C TYR A 247 5.08 8.68 -10.86
N VAL A 248 5.96 8.33 -9.92
CA VAL A 248 6.90 9.29 -9.31
C VAL A 248 8.29 9.18 -9.93
N TYR A 249 9.06 10.27 -9.82
CA TYR A 249 10.49 10.31 -10.15
C TYR A 249 10.84 9.92 -11.59
N ASP A 250 10.03 10.38 -12.54
CA ASP A 250 10.24 10.25 -13.99
C ASP A 250 10.44 8.80 -14.46
N ILE A 251 9.80 7.86 -13.77
CA ILE A 251 9.83 6.45 -14.19
C ILE A 251 9.16 6.33 -15.54
N GLN A 252 9.94 5.80 -16.49
CA GLN A 252 9.47 5.56 -17.84
C GLN A 252 8.51 4.37 -17.84
N VAL A 253 7.24 4.67 -18.08
CA VAL A 253 6.18 3.67 -18.27
C VAL A 253 5.80 3.71 -19.75
N GLU A 254 6.27 2.71 -20.49
CA GLU A 254 5.94 2.56 -21.91
C GLU A 254 4.57 1.90 -22.06
N LYS A 255 3.65 2.54 -22.80
CA LYS A 255 2.30 1.97 -23.06
C LYS A 255 2.37 0.57 -23.66
N THR A 256 3.38 0.31 -24.49
CA THR A 256 3.64 -1.00 -25.10
C THR A 256 3.93 -2.08 -24.05
N ASP A 257 4.61 -1.75 -22.95
CA ASP A 257 4.87 -2.71 -21.87
C ASP A 257 3.56 -3.04 -21.12
N ILE A 258 2.73 -2.03 -20.84
CA ILE A 258 1.42 -2.19 -20.17
C ILE A 258 0.47 -3.04 -21.04
N GLU A 259 0.38 -2.73 -22.33
CA GLU A 259 -0.43 -3.47 -23.30
C GLU A 259 0.03 -4.93 -23.44
N ALA A 260 1.34 -5.18 -23.48
CA ALA A 260 1.89 -6.54 -23.53
C ALA A 260 1.53 -7.35 -22.28
N PHE A 261 1.60 -6.72 -21.09
CA PHE A 261 1.19 -7.38 -19.85
C PHE A 261 -0.32 -7.66 -19.81
N LYS A 262 -1.15 -6.72 -20.28
CA LYS A 262 -2.60 -6.91 -20.40
C LYS A 262 -2.96 -8.10 -21.28
N GLN A 263 -2.33 -8.24 -22.44
CA GLN A 263 -2.52 -9.40 -23.33
C GLN A 263 -2.09 -10.72 -22.66
N TYR A 264 -0.96 -10.71 -21.95
CA TYR A 264 -0.53 -11.88 -21.15
C TYR A 264 -1.55 -12.24 -20.07
N ALA A 265 -2.12 -11.25 -19.37
CA ALA A 265 -3.12 -11.45 -18.33
C ALA A 265 -4.43 -12.02 -18.89
N GLU A 266 -4.89 -11.52 -20.03
CA GLU A 266 -6.06 -12.03 -20.76
C GLU A 266 -5.85 -13.49 -21.19
N ALA A 267 -4.69 -13.81 -21.78
CA ALA A 267 -4.34 -15.17 -22.20
C ALA A 267 -4.22 -16.18 -21.04
N LYS A 268 -3.90 -15.71 -19.83
CA LYS A 268 -3.88 -16.54 -18.62
C LYS A 268 -5.24 -16.70 -17.95
N SER A 269 -6.28 -15.99 -18.42
CA SER A 269 -7.60 -15.99 -17.76
C SER A 269 -8.50 -17.19 -18.13
N ASP A 270 -8.08 -18.09 -19.02
CA ASP A 270 -8.89 -19.24 -19.42
C ASP A 270 -8.83 -20.44 -18.43
N LYS A 271 -9.84 -20.46 -17.55
CA LYS A 271 -10.59 -21.59 -16.95
C LYS A 271 -10.94 -21.32 -15.48
N ASN A 272 -11.75 -20.30 -15.24
CA ASN A 272 -12.68 -20.33 -14.11
C ASN A 272 -13.98 -19.61 -14.49
N PRO A 273 -15.14 -20.31 -14.53
CA PRO A 273 -16.44 -19.71 -14.83
C PRO A 273 -17.01 -19.00 -13.58
N SER A 274 -16.20 -18.21 -12.87
CA SER A 274 -16.62 -17.47 -11.67
C SER A 274 -17.04 -16.03 -11.97
N GLU A 275 -16.91 -15.55 -13.21
CA GLU A 275 -17.69 -14.40 -13.68
C GLU A 275 -19.06 -14.88 -14.21
N LYS A 276 -19.79 -15.62 -13.38
CA LYS A 276 -21.24 -15.43 -13.39
C LYS A 276 -21.44 -14.05 -12.80
N PHE A 277 -21.58 -13.04 -13.65
CA PHE A 277 -22.38 -11.88 -13.29
C PHE A 277 -23.62 -12.44 -12.58
N LEU A 278 -23.73 -12.19 -11.27
CA LEU A 278 -24.91 -12.53 -10.51
C LEU A 278 -26.07 -11.89 -11.28
N GLU A 279 -27.00 -12.71 -11.78
CA GLU A 279 -28.19 -12.23 -12.49
C GLU A 279 -28.79 -11.07 -11.68
N GLY A 280 -28.84 -9.87 -12.28
CA GLY A 280 -29.38 -8.68 -11.65
C GLY A 280 -28.37 -7.71 -11.02
N ILE A 281 -27.06 -7.89 -11.18
CA ILE A 281 -26.07 -6.83 -10.90
C ILE A 281 -25.88 -5.94 -12.13
N VAL A 282 -25.94 -4.62 -11.92
CA VAL A 282 -25.63 -3.58 -12.90
C VAL A 282 -24.16 -3.20 -12.75
N ASP A 283 -23.38 -3.37 -13.83
CA ASP A 283 -22.03 -2.83 -13.95
C ASP A 283 -22.09 -1.33 -14.23
N LEU A 284 -21.42 -0.53 -13.41
CA LEU A 284 -21.36 0.93 -13.49
C LEU A 284 -19.96 1.42 -13.93
N GLU A 285 -19.11 0.52 -14.42
CA GLU A 285 -17.70 0.75 -14.80
C GLU A 285 -16.76 1.06 -13.62
N THR A 286 -17.22 1.83 -12.64
CA THR A 286 -16.52 2.20 -11.40
C THR A 286 -16.95 1.39 -10.18
N GLY A 287 -17.78 0.38 -10.39
CA GLY A 287 -18.35 -0.47 -9.35
C GLY A 287 -19.51 -1.29 -9.90
N ALA A 288 -20.05 -2.18 -9.07
CA ALA A 288 -21.17 -3.04 -9.46
C ALA A 288 -22.22 -3.02 -8.34
N LEU A 289 -23.47 -2.72 -8.69
CA LEU A 289 -24.57 -2.58 -7.74
C LEU A 289 -25.80 -3.34 -8.23
N ILE A 290 -26.59 -3.90 -7.31
CA ILE A 290 -27.95 -4.34 -7.65
C ILE A 290 -28.89 -3.12 -7.75
N PRO A 291 -29.99 -3.18 -8.54
CA PRO A 291 -30.96 -2.08 -8.69
C PRO A 291 -31.45 -1.49 -7.35
N GLU A 292 -31.59 -2.33 -6.33
CA GLU A 292 -32.00 -1.90 -4.99
C GLU A 292 -30.98 -1.03 -4.27
N GLN A 293 -29.68 -1.29 -4.47
CA GLN A 293 -28.62 -0.42 -3.94
C GLN A 293 -28.58 0.92 -4.67
N ILE A 294 -28.74 0.90 -6.01
CA ILE A 294 -28.85 2.13 -6.82
C ILE A 294 -30.02 2.99 -6.33
N LYS A 295 -31.17 2.36 -6.07
CA LYS A 295 -32.35 3.04 -5.53
C LYS A 295 -32.11 3.65 -4.16
N ILE A 296 -31.43 2.96 -3.24
CA ILE A 296 -31.10 3.50 -1.91
C ILE A 296 -30.17 4.70 -2.05
N MET A 297 -29.11 4.56 -2.86
CA MET A 297 -28.14 5.62 -3.12
C MET A 297 -28.83 6.89 -3.64
N LEU A 298 -29.62 6.77 -4.71
CA LEU A 298 -30.33 7.90 -5.32
C LEU A 298 -31.40 8.54 -4.40
N ASN A 299 -31.96 7.78 -3.46
CA ASN A 299 -32.92 8.30 -2.47
C ASN A 299 -32.26 8.91 -1.22
N THR A 300 -30.94 8.79 -1.07
CA THR A 300 -30.19 9.34 0.08
C THR A 300 -29.48 10.64 -0.27
N LEU A 301 -29.31 10.94 -1.55
CA LEU A 301 -28.71 12.19 -2.00
C LEU A 301 -29.55 13.39 -1.53
N PRO A 302 -28.92 14.51 -1.12
CA PRO A 302 -29.61 15.73 -0.70
C PRO A 302 -30.15 16.55 -1.89
N ILE A 303 -30.60 15.88 -2.95
CA ILE A 303 -31.15 16.47 -4.17
C ILE A 303 -32.32 15.62 -4.70
N ASP A 304 -33.33 16.28 -5.27
CA ASP A 304 -34.43 15.62 -5.98
C ASP A 304 -34.01 15.36 -7.44
N ILE A 305 -34.01 14.11 -7.88
CA ILE A 305 -33.61 13.71 -9.23
C ILE A 305 -34.86 13.27 -9.98
N THR A 306 -35.05 13.77 -11.20
CA THR A 306 -35.98 13.21 -12.19
C THR A 306 -35.22 12.98 -13.48
N TYR A 307 -35.16 11.72 -13.92
CA TYR A 307 -34.49 11.35 -15.16
C TYR A 307 -35.51 11.24 -16.29
N VAL A 308 -35.22 11.97 -17.36
CA VAL A 308 -35.92 11.97 -18.64
C VAL A 308 -34.96 11.34 -19.66
N ASP A 309 -35.44 10.35 -20.39
CA ASP A 309 -34.62 9.66 -21.40
C ASP A 309 -34.51 10.44 -22.71
N GLU A 310 -33.80 9.87 -23.68
CA GLU A 310 -33.59 10.43 -25.02
C GLU A 310 -34.88 10.61 -25.84
N ASN A 311 -36.01 10.05 -25.39
CA ASN A 311 -37.31 10.17 -26.04
C ASN A 311 -38.22 11.18 -25.33
N ASP A 312 -37.65 12.02 -24.46
CA ASP A 312 -38.37 12.98 -23.62
C ASP A 312 -39.42 12.31 -22.70
N VAL A 313 -39.17 11.07 -22.26
CA VAL A 313 -40.06 10.33 -21.38
C VAL A 313 -39.48 10.22 -19.98
N VAL A 314 -40.28 10.50 -18.95
CA VAL A 314 -39.85 10.33 -17.56
C VAL A 314 -39.66 8.85 -17.24
N ARG A 315 -38.43 8.43 -16.93
CA ARG A 315 -38.09 7.03 -16.61
C ARG A 315 -37.86 6.78 -15.13
N TYR A 316 -37.45 7.80 -14.39
CA TYR A 316 -37.16 7.66 -12.97
C TYR A 316 -37.35 8.98 -12.23
N PHE A 317 -37.73 8.90 -10.95
CA PHE A 317 -37.57 10.00 -10.02
C PHE A 317 -37.16 9.45 -8.64
N SER A 318 -36.31 10.19 -7.92
CA SER A 318 -35.97 9.88 -6.54
C SER A 318 -37.11 10.30 -5.59
N SER A 319 -37.23 9.59 -4.47
CA SER A 319 -38.25 9.81 -3.44
C SER A 319 -37.61 9.83 -2.04
N PRO A 320 -36.70 10.78 -1.75
CA PRO A 320 -36.17 10.97 -0.40
C PRO A 320 -37.27 11.35 0.60
N LYS A 321 -36.98 11.21 1.90
CA LYS A 321 -37.94 11.58 2.97
C LYS A 321 -38.25 13.09 2.96
N ASP A 322 -37.22 13.91 2.73
CA ASP A 322 -37.30 15.38 2.73
C ASP A 322 -37.28 15.96 1.31
N ARG A 323 -38.20 15.49 0.44
CA ARG A 323 -38.29 15.99 -0.95
C ARG A 323 -38.84 17.42 -1.03
N PHE A 324 -38.32 18.21 -1.96
CA PHE A 324 -38.77 19.56 -2.25
C PHE A 324 -39.95 19.57 -3.22
N PHE A 325 -39.95 18.68 -4.21
CA PHE A 325 -41.02 18.60 -5.21
C PHE A 325 -41.72 17.24 -5.17
N THR A 326 -43.02 17.24 -4.89
CA THR A 326 -43.82 16.02 -4.92
C THR A 326 -43.98 15.48 -6.35
N ARG A 327 -43.70 14.20 -6.55
CA ARG A 327 -43.97 13.43 -7.78
C ARG A 327 -44.79 12.19 -7.45
N SER A 328 -45.76 11.90 -8.31
CA SER A 328 -46.54 10.67 -8.26
C SER A 328 -45.91 9.63 -9.17
N LYS A 329 -46.01 8.34 -8.82
CA LYS A 329 -45.60 7.23 -9.69
C LYS A 329 -46.27 7.27 -11.08
N ALA A 330 -47.42 7.94 -11.20
CA ALA A 330 -48.12 8.13 -12.46
C ALA A 330 -47.38 9.00 -13.50
N ILE A 331 -46.28 9.65 -13.14
CA ILE A 331 -45.45 10.41 -14.09
C ILE A 331 -44.53 9.50 -14.92
N ILE A 332 -44.19 8.31 -14.42
CA ILE A 332 -43.32 7.38 -15.14
C ILE A 332 -43.99 6.98 -16.46
N GLY A 333 -43.28 7.13 -17.57
CA GLY A 333 -43.80 6.86 -18.92
C GLY A 333 -44.53 8.04 -19.57
N ARG A 334 -44.67 9.20 -18.91
CA ARG A 334 -45.21 10.41 -19.55
C ARG A 334 -44.11 11.16 -20.29
N SER A 335 -44.47 11.69 -21.47
CA SER A 335 -43.62 12.66 -22.17
C SER A 335 -43.59 14.00 -21.42
N VAL A 336 -42.45 14.68 -21.45
CA VAL A 336 -42.29 16.04 -20.92
C VAL A 336 -42.54 17.13 -21.97
N GLN A 337 -42.72 16.75 -23.24
CA GLN A 337 -43.22 17.64 -24.28
C GLN A 337 -44.75 17.70 -24.20
N ASN A 338 -45.31 18.91 -24.23
CA ASN A 338 -46.76 19.15 -24.32
C ASN A 338 -47.21 19.24 -25.77
#